data_AF-A0A7X6YVS9-F1
#
_entry.id   AF-A0A7X6YVS9-F1
#
_cell.length_a   1.000
_cell.length_b   1.000
_cell.length_c   1.000
_cell.angle_alpha   90.00
_cell.angle_beta   90.00
_cell.angle_gamma   90.00
#
_symmetry.space_group_name_H-M   'P 1'
#
loop_
_entity.id
_entity.type
_entity.pdbx_description
1 polymer ?
#
loop_
_entity_poly.entity_id
_entity_poly.type
_entity_poly.pdbx_seq_one_letter_code
_entity_poly.pdbx_strand_id
1 'polypeptide(L)'
;MNPTDLKNKKIKELVSLAASLDIEGYSNMTKQELIFAILKEQADEDGKLRGSGVLEILQDGFGFLRAPDYNYLPGPDDIYVSPSQIRRLNLCTGDTIEGEVRAPKDNERYFALLKVDTINYEPPEAAKNKTAFINLTPLHP
;
A
#
# COMPACT_ATOMS: atom_id res chain seq x y z
N MET A 1 11.07 -2.61 -6.45
CA MET A 1 10.65 -1.19 -6.60
C MET A 1 9.38 -0.91 -5.78
N ASN A 2 9.12 0.35 -5.40
CA ASN A 2 7.86 0.74 -4.72
C ASN A 2 6.73 0.90 -5.77
N PRO A 3 5.50 0.40 -5.54
CA PRO A 3 4.33 0.64 -6.40
C PRO A 3 4.09 2.12 -6.69
N THR A 4 4.42 3.02 -5.76
CA THR A 4 4.30 4.47 -5.96
C THR A 4 5.25 4.99 -7.05
N ASP A 5 6.46 4.44 -7.15
CA ASP A 5 7.45 4.87 -8.15
C ASP A 5 7.00 4.52 -9.57
N LEU A 6 6.40 3.34 -9.75
CA LEU A 6 5.90 2.90 -11.06
C LEU A 6 4.69 3.71 -11.53
N LYS A 7 3.86 4.21 -10.60
CA LYS A 7 2.73 5.10 -10.95
C LYS A 7 3.20 6.42 -11.57
N ASN A 8 4.31 6.95 -11.07
CA ASN A 8 4.87 8.21 -11.54
C ASN A 8 5.56 8.11 -12.92
N LYS A 9 5.80 6.88 -13.41
CA LYS A 9 6.35 6.66 -14.75
C LYS A 9 5.31 6.89 -15.85
N LYS A 10 5.80 7.33 -17.02
CA LYS A 10 4.99 7.46 -18.23
C LYS A 10 4.64 6.07 -18.78
N ILE A 11 3.49 5.95 -19.46
CA ILE A 11 3.06 4.68 -20.10
C ILE A 11 4.15 4.13 -21.01
N LYS A 12 4.84 4.99 -21.77
CA LYS A 12 5.96 4.57 -22.63
C LYS A 12 7.10 3.89 -21.86
N GLU A 13 7.42 4.37 -20.66
CA GLU A 13 8.45 3.77 -19.79
C GLU A 13 7.98 2.44 -19.23
N LEU A 14 6.71 2.35 -18.84
CA LEU A 14 6.12 1.10 -18.35
C LEU A 14 6.09 0.02 -19.44
N VAL A 15 5.74 0.39 -20.67
CA VAL A 15 5.77 -0.52 -21.83
C VAL A 15 7.20 -0.99 -22.11
N SER A 16 8.20 -0.09 -22.07
CA SER A 16 9.60 -0.51 -22.24
C SER A 16 10.09 -1.43 -21.13
N LEU A 17 9.62 -1.20 -19.89
CA LEU A 17 9.98 -2.03 -18.74
C LEU A 17 9.33 -3.41 -18.83
N ALA A 18 8.05 -3.48 -19.22
CA ALA A 18 7.35 -4.73 -19.44
C ALA A 18 8.00 -5.56 -20.56
N ALA A 19 8.43 -4.91 -21.65
CA ALA A 19 9.17 -5.56 -22.72
C ALA A 19 10.55 -6.09 -22.26
N SER A 20 11.25 -5.36 -21.38
CA SER A 20 12.53 -5.84 -20.83
C SER A 20 12.40 -7.00 -19.84
N LEU A 21 11.21 -7.16 -19.23
CA LEU A 21 10.87 -8.24 -18.31
C LEU A 21 10.16 -9.41 -19.02
N ASP A 22 10.10 -9.41 -20.35
CA ASP A 22 9.49 -10.45 -21.19
C ASP A 22 8.02 -10.79 -20.83
N ILE A 23 7.27 -9.78 -20.36
CA ILE A 23 5.86 -9.93 -19.98
C ILE A 23 5.01 -10.08 -21.24
N GLU A 24 4.28 -11.19 -21.41
CA GLU A 24 3.42 -11.39 -22.58
C GLU A 24 2.17 -10.48 -22.57
N GLY A 25 1.72 -10.05 -23.75
CA GLY A 25 0.45 -9.32 -23.91
C GLY A 25 0.44 -7.88 -23.40
N TYR A 26 1.58 -7.34 -22.97
CA TYR A 26 1.72 -5.98 -22.42
C TYR A 26 1.16 -4.86 -23.32
N SER A 27 1.16 -5.05 -24.64
CA SER A 27 0.67 -4.07 -25.62
C SER A 27 -0.81 -3.71 -25.48
N ASN A 28 -1.63 -4.64 -24.97
CA ASN A 28 -3.08 -4.45 -24.80
C ASN A 28 -3.47 -4.13 -23.36
N MET A 29 -2.50 -4.03 -22.44
CA MET A 29 -2.74 -3.79 -21.02
C MET A 29 -2.96 -2.30 -20.75
N THR A 30 -3.90 -2.01 -19.87
CA THR A 30 -4.05 -0.69 -19.26
C THR A 30 -2.82 -0.33 -18.43
N LYS A 31 -2.63 0.96 -18.11
CA LYS A 31 -1.51 1.41 -17.25
C LYS A 31 -1.47 0.64 -15.92
N GLN A 32 -2.63 0.32 -15.36
CA GLN A 32 -2.74 -0.41 -14.10
C GLN A 32 -2.33 -1.88 -14.24
N GLU A 33 -2.79 -2.55 -15.30
CA GLU A 33 -2.38 -3.93 -15.62
C GLU A 33 -0.89 -4.04 -15.92
N LEU A 34 -0.30 -3.05 -16.61
CA LEU A 34 1.14 -2.96 -16.83
C LEU A 34 1.91 -2.85 -15.51
N ILE A 35 1.52 -1.91 -14.64
CA ILE A 35 2.14 -1.75 -13.31
C ILE A 35 2.03 -3.06 -12.53
N PHE A 36 0.87 -3.71 -12.58
CA PHE A 36 0.62 -4.96 -11.91
C PHE A 36 1.54 -6.09 -12.40
N ALA A 37 1.61 -6.29 -13.72
CA ALA A 37 2.41 -7.35 -14.32
C ALA A 37 3.90 -7.15 -14.03
N ILE A 38 4.40 -5.91 -14.14
CA ILE A 38 5.78 -5.55 -13.81
C ILE A 38 6.10 -5.83 -12.35
N LEU A 39 5.20 -5.44 -11.43
CA LEU A 39 5.37 -5.70 -10.00
C LEU A 39 5.36 -7.19 -9.68
N LYS A 40 4.53 -7.97 -10.39
CA LYS A 40 4.45 -9.41 -10.20
C LYS A 40 5.76 -10.08 -10.60
N GLU A 41 6.25 -9.81 -11.81
CA GLU A 41 7.48 -10.40 -12.33
C GLU A 41 8.70 -10.04 -11.46
N GLN A 42 8.81 -8.78 -11.03
CA GLN A 42 9.90 -8.35 -10.15
C GLN A 42 9.79 -8.87 -8.71
N ALA A 43 8.56 -9.12 -8.21
CA ALA A 43 8.39 -9.69 -6.88
C ALA A 43 8.90 -11.13 -6.81
N ASP A 44 8.80 -11.87 -7.92
CA ASP A 44 9.29 -13.24 -8.06
C ASP A 44 10.83 -13.29 -8.17
N GLU A 45 11.49 -12.24 -8.70
CA GLU A 45 12.96 -12.15 -8.80
C GLU A 45 13.65 -11.55 -7.56
N ASP A 46 13.17 -10.44 -7.00
CA ASP A 46 13.97 -9.59 -6.08
C ASP A 46 13.50 -9.61 -4.60
N GLY A 47 12.38 -10.26 -4.32
CA GLY A 47 11.87 -10.44 -2.95
C GLY A 47 11.27 -9.16 -2.33
N LYS A 48 10.01 -9.29 -1.93
CA LYS A 48 9.22 -8.37 -1.08
C LYS A 48 8.98 -6.97 -1.69
N LEU A 49 7.81 -6.81 -2.32
CA LEU A 49 7.24 -5.50 -2.63
C LEU A 49 7.03 -4.69 -1.34
N ARG A 50 7.21 -3.37 -1.40
CA ARG A 50 6.93 -2.46 -0.28
C ARG A 50 5.90 -1.44 -0.70
N GLY A 51 4.97 -1.09 0.19
CA GLY A 51 3.92 -0.12 -0.08
C GLY A 51 3.69 0.80 1.12
N SER A 52 3.09 1.96 0.84
CA SER A 52 2.83 3.00 1.82
C SER A 52 1.48 3.68 1.57
N GLY A 53 0.81 4.13 2.62
CA GLY A 53 -0.40 4.94 2.51
C GLY A 53 -1.02 5.26 3.86
N VAL A 54 -2.13 6.00 3.84
CA VAL A 54 -2.89 6.37 5.04
C VAL A 54 -4.04 5.40 5.23
N LEU A 55 -4.14 4.79 6.40
CA LEU A 55 -5.14 3.79 6.72
C LEU A 55 -6.54 4.41 6.83
N GLU A 56 -7.49 3.83 6.10
CA GLU A 56 -8.93 4.03 6.29
C GLU A 56 -9.56 2.70 6.72
N ILE A 57 -10.15 2.66 7.93
CA ILE A 57 -10.87 1.49 8.45
C ILE A 57 -12.36 1.61 8.12
N LEU A 58 -12.92 0.58 7.49
CA LEU A 58 -14.35 0.51 7.13
C LEU A 58 -15.18 -0.16 8.24
N GLN A 59 -16.52 -0.10 8.10
CA GLN A 59 -17.47 -0.60 9.11
C GLN A 59 -17.28 -2.09 9.46
N ASP A 60 -16.83 -2.90 8.50
CA ASP A 60 -16.57 -4.33 8.69
C ASP A 60 -15.23 -4.63 9.39
N GLY A 61 -14.48 -3.58 9.77
CA GLY A 61 -13.25 -3.67 10.56
C GLY A 61 -11.99 -4.03 9.79
N PHE A 62 -12.08 -4.21 8.46
CA PHE A 62 -10.91 -4.20 7.57
C PHE A 62 -10.66 -2.78 7.07
N GLY A 63 -9.50 -2.54 6.45
CA GLY A 63 -9.17 -1.23 5.94
C GLY A 63 -8.33 -1.25 4.66
N PHE A 64 -8.12 -0.05 4.13
CA PHE A 64 -7.27 0.19 2.97
C PHE A 64 -6.26 1.30 3.26
N LEU A 65 -5.03 1.13 2.79
CA LEU A 65 -4.07 2.22 2.72
C LEU A 65 -4.35 3.03 1.46
N ARG A 66 -4.84 4.25 1.65
CA ARG A 66 -5.13 5.20 0.57
C ARG A 66 -3.88 5.99 0.19
N ALA A 67 -3.70 6.22 -1.10
CA ALA A 67 -2.57 6.99 -1.62
C ALA A 67 -2.81 8.51 -1.54
N PRO A 68 -1.83 9.31 -1.07
CA PRO A 68 -1.93 10.78 -1.09
C PRO A 68 -2.02 11.33 -2.52
N ASP A 69 -1.33 10.70 -3.47
CA ASP A 69 -1.34 11.09 -4.89
C ASP A 69 -2.72 10.96 -5.55
N TYR A 70 -3.63 10.20 -4.93
CA TYR A 70 -5.01 10.04 -5.37
C TYR A 70 -6.02 10.78 -4.47
N ASN A 71 -5.56 11.79 -3.72
CA ASN A 71 -6.36 12.59 -2.78
C ASN A 71 -7.10 11.72 -1.75
N TYR A 72 -6.52 10.59 -1.37
CA TYR A 72 -7.11 9.61 -0.45
C TYR A 72 -8.45 9.01 -0.93
N LEU A 73 -8.77 9.13 -2.22
CA LEU A 73 -9.95 8.51 -2.80
C LEU A 73 -9.75 7.00 -2.97
N PRO A 74 -10.83 6.21 -2.99
CA PRO A 74 -10.74 4.79 -3.29
C PRO A 74 -10.13 4.55 -4.68
N GLY A 75 -9.05 3.78 -4.71
CA GLY A 75 -8.31 3.42 -5.91
C GLY A 75 -8.12 1.92 -6.04
N PRO A 76 -7.93 1.40 -7.27
CA PRO A 76 -7.64 -0.02 -7.49
C PRO A 76 -6.24 -0.45 -6.97
N ASP A 77 -5.40 0.54 -6.69
CA ASP A 77 -4.04 0.44 -6.18
C ASP A 77 -3.95 0.53 -4.65
N ASP A 78 -5.09 0.59 -3.97
CA ASP A 78 -5.15 0.58 -2.51
C ASP A 78 -4.66 -0.75 -1.93
N ILE A 79 -4.03 -0.65 -0.76
CA ILE A 79 -3.46 -1.81 -0.08
C ILE A 79 -4.43 -2.25 1.00
N TYR A 80 -4.97 -3.46 0.86
CA TYR A 80 -5.80 -4.11 1.85
C TYR A 80 -5.04 -4.37 3.16
N VAL A 81 -5.70 -4.05 4.27
CA VAL A 81 -5.25 -4.31 5.63
C VAL A 81 -6.30 -5.15 6.35
N SER A 82 -5.86 -6.29 6.87
CA SER A 82 -6.77 -7.24 7.54
C SER A 82 -7.22 -6.73 8.92
N PRO A 83 -8.43 -7.12 9.37
CA PRO A 83 -8.90 -6.81 10.73
C PRO A 83 -7.96 -7.31 11.82
N SER A 84 -7.26 -8.43 11.58
CA SER A 84 -6.27 -8.99 12.50
C SER A 84 -5.07 -8.06 12.68
N GLN A 85 -4.54 -7.49 11.60
CA GLN A 85 -3.43 -6.53 11.65
C GLN A 85 -3.84 -5.24 12.38
N ILE A 86 -5.04 -4.72 12.06
CA ILE A 86 -5.61 -3.53 12.71
C ILE A 86 -5.69 -3.73 14.22
N ARG A 87 -6.28 -4.84 14.68
CA ARG A 87 -6.40 -5.14 16.11
C ARG A 87 -5.05 -5.38 16.79
N ARG A 88 -4.15 -6.16 16.16
CA ARG A 88 -2.86 -6.55 16.76
C ARG A 88 -1.92 -5.36 16.96
N LEU A 89 -1.94 -4.41 16.03
CA LEU A 89 -1.08 -3.22 16.06
C LEU A 89 -1.80 -1.98 16.62
N ASN A 90 -3.06 -2.13 17.06
CA ASN A 90 -3.91 -1.04 17.56
C ASN A 90 -3.99 0.15 16.58
N LEU A 91 -4.14 -0.17 15.29
CA LEU A 91 -4.18 0.83 14.22
C LEU A 91 -5.51 1.58 14.23
N CYS A 92 -5.45 2.87 13.89
CA CYS A 92 -6.59 3.75 13.76
C CYS A 92 -6.67 4.36 12.36
N THR A 93 -7.88 4.75 11.94
CA THR A 93 -8.04 5.55 10.71
C THR A 93 -7.22 6.83 10.82
N GLY A 94 -6.42 7.12 9.79
CA GLY A 94 -5.48 8.24 9.76
C GLY A 94 -4.02 7.85 10.00
N ASP A 95 -3.74 6.62 10.45
CA ASP A 95 -2.36 6.16 10.60
C ASP A 95 -1.68 6.01 9.23
N THR A 96 -0.51 6.64 9.09
CA THR A 96 0.36 6.43 7.93
C THR A 96 1.15 5.15 8.15
N ILE A 97 1.05 4.21 7.22
CA ILE A 97 1.67 2.89 7.34
C ILE A 97 2.60 2.66 6.16
N GLU A 98 3.79 2.17 6.44
CA GLU A 98 4.70 1.63 5.43
C GLU A 98 5.06 0.19 5.77
N GLY A 99 5.21 -0.66 4.76
CA GLY A 99 5.50 -2.06 5.00
C GLY A 99 5.65 -2.90 3.75
N GLU A 100 5.93 -4.18 3.97
CA GLU A 100 5.95 -5.18 2.92
C GLU A 100 4.52 -5.49 2.46
N VAL A 101 4.31 -5.51 1.15
CA VAL A 101 3.06 -5.84 0.49
C VAL A 101 3.25 -7.04 -0.42
N ARG A 102 2.14 -7.70 -0.75
CA ARG A 102 2.11 -8.73 -1.78
C ARG A 102 1.06 -8.41 -2.83
N ALA A 103 1.30 -8.92 -4.03
CA ALA A 103 0.28 -8.92 -5.06
C ALA A 103 -0.95 -9.74 -4.60
N PRO A 104 -2.15 -9.37 -5.08
CA PRO A 104 -3.35 -10.18 -4.95
C PRO A 104 -3.15 -11.55 -5.59
N LYS A 105 -3.74 -12.57 -4.96
CA LYS A 105 -3.92 -13.91 -5.55
C LYS A 105 -5.10 -13.93 -6.51
N ASP A 106 -5.33 -15.06 -7.20
CA ASP A 106 -6.36 -15.19 -8.26
C ASP A 106 -7.78 -14.77 -7.86
N ASN A 107 -8.12 -14.75 -6.56
CA ASN A 107 -9.42 -14.34 -6.04
C ASN A 107 -9.42 -12.97 -5.32
N GLU A 108 -8.30 -12.24 -5.35
CA GLU A 108 -8.14 -10.96 -4.68
C GLU A 108 -8.01 -9.84 -5.73
N ARG A 109 -8.49 -8.64 -5.39
CA ARG A 109 -8.43 -7.47 -6.30
C ARG A 109 -7.37 -6.45 -5.91
N TYR A 110 -6.91 -6.48 -4.66
CA TYR A 110 -6.06 -5.45 -4.07
C TYR A 110 -4.74 -6.05 -3.59
N PHE A 111 -3.70 -5.22 -3.57
CA PHE A 111 -2.48 -5.57 -2.84
C PHE A 111 -2.82 -5.81 -1.37
N ALA A 112 -2.13 -6.73 -0.72
CA ALA A 112 -2.35 -7.01 0.69
C ALA A 112 -1.09 -6.70 1.50
N LEU A 113 -1.26 -6.04 2.64
CA LEU A 113 -0.18 -5.78 3.58
C LEU A 113 0.28 -7.10 4.22
N LEU A 114 1.56 -7.43 4.12
CA LEU A 114 2.17 -8.60 4.75
C LEU A 114 2.74 -8.25 6.12
N LYS A 115 3.56 -7.20 6.18
CA LYS A 115 4.32 -6.81 7.37
C LYS A 115 4.35 -5.29 7.44
N VAL A 116 4.13 -4.75 8.63
CA VAL A 116 4.29 -3.31 8.91
C VAL A 116 5.74 -3.07 9.31
N ASP A 117 6.39 -2.10 8.67
CA ASP A 117 7.73 -1.65 9.02
C ASP A 117 7.68 -0.36 9.85
N THR A 118 6.79 0.58 9.52
CA THR A 118 6.59 1.83 10.27
C THR A 118 5.12 2.21 10.40
N ILE A 119 4.79 2.91 11.49
CA ILE A 119 3.48 3.53 11.75
C ILE A 119 3.74 4.99 12.13
N ASN A 120 3.18 5.93 11.36
CA ASN A 120 3.38 7.37 11.53
C ASN A 120 4.88 7.73 11.61
N TYR A 121 5.68 7.18 10.69
CA TYR A 121 7.13 7.39 10.55
C TYR A 121 7.98 6.87 11.72
N GLU A 122 7.39 6.09 12.62
CA GLU A 122 8.07 5.50 13.77
C GLU A 122 7.97 3.96 13.74
N PRO A 123 8.84 3.25 14.48
CA PRO A 123 8.71 1.80 14.66
C PRO A 123 7.34 1.42 15.26
N PRO A 124 6.74 0.28 14.89
CA PRO A 124 5.41 -0.12 15.36
C PRO A 124 5.31 -0.25 16.89
N GLU A 125 6.43 -0.49 17.56
CA GLU A 125 6.52 -0.54 19.02
C GLU A 125 6.17 0.80 19.68
N ALA A 126 6.50 1.93 19.05
CA ALA A 126 6.23 3.26 19.56
C ALA A 126 4.73 3.59 19.56
N ALA A 127 3.98 3.04 18.59
CA ALA A 127 2.54 3.28 18.47
C ALA A 127 1.73 2.71 19.65
N LYS A 128 2.23 1.67 20.33
CA LYS A 128 1.51 1.01 21.44
C LYS A 128 1.30 1.89 22.67
N ASN A 129 2.19 2.85 22.91
CA ASN A 129 2.18 3.70 24.10
C ASN A 129 1.63 5.12 23.82
N LYS A 130 1.03 5.35 22.64
CA LYS A 130 0.52 6.68 22.27
C LYS A 130 -0.72 7.04 23.09
N THR A 131 -0.73 8.26 23.60
CA THR A 131 -1.93 8.84 24.22
C THR A 131 -2.89 9.24 23.10
N ALA A 132 -4.15 8.79 23.20
CA ALA A 132 -5.18 9.18 22.24
C ALA A 132 -5.33 10.70 22.19
N PHE A 133 -5.52 11.27 21.01
CA PHE A 133 -5.62 12.72 20.81
C PHE A 133 -6.69 13.37 21.71
N ILE A 134 -7.82 12.70 21.91
CA ILE A 134 -8.92 13.19 22.77
C ILE A 134 -8.54 13.33 24.26
N ASN A 135 -7.49 12.64 24.69
CA ASN A 135 -6.98 12.69 26.08
C ASN A 135 -5.89 13.75 26.26
N LEU A 136 -5.45 14.43 25.19
CA LEU A 136 -4.47 15.50 25.29
C LEU A 136 -5.12 16.74 25.93
N THR A 137 -4.33 17.44 26.76
CA THR A 137 -4.79 18.69 27.36
C THR A 137 -4.61 19.83 26.34
N PRO A 138 -5.67 20.52 25.92
CA PRO A 138 -5.56 21.64 24.99
C PRO A 138 -4.88 22.84 25.69
N LEU A 139 -3.92 23.45 25.00
CA LEU A 139 -3.22 24.65 25.45
C LEU A 139 -3.31 25.75 24.39
N HIS A 140 -3.23 27.01 24.81
CA HIS A 140 -3.11 28.13 23.87
C HIS A 140 -1.71 28.17 23.25
N PRO A 141 -1.59 28.54 21.96
CA PRO A 141 -0.32 28.68 21.27
C PRO A 141 0.52 29.86 21.78
#